data_AF-A0A0C2MMD8-F1
#
_entry.id   AF-A0A0C2MMD8-F1
#
_cell.length_a   1.000
_cell.length_b   1.000
_cell.length_c   1.000
_cell.angle_alpha   90.00
_cell.angle_beta   90.00
_cell.angle_gamma   90.00
#
_symmetry.space_group_name_H-M   'P 1'
#
loop_
_entity.id
_entity.type
_entity.pdbx_description
1 polymer ?
#
loop_
_entity_poly.entity_id
_entity_poly.type
_entity_poly.pdbx_seq_one_letter_code
_entity_poly.pdbx_strand_id
1 'polypeptide(L)'
;MNIPTLSKFFIYIEIHCCFFNANLFYKFIQNSILNDLVPLHCIEKLGYLLHRLSSALSDERYTQKLRVDQKLFLYEDIKAIHHFIFNQDLINDVFSKCESHLIKKFKFKPCESTTSSEFQIYKDIMENILVSFNKANYLDKNTACIYKNLHHEYSSNIANNPNNQDHIAIGSDSRSNSQISSQTCLYIKKSFLRILKWFSLIYELKFIFGDLNSKIENLEFHGSL
;
A
#
# COMPACT_ATOMS: atom_id res chain seq x y z
N MET A 1 -26.81 -28.08 -6.77
CA MET A 1 -26.40 -26.65 -6.71
C MET A 1 -25.41 -26.53 -5.58
N ASN A 2 -24.10 -26.45 -5.86
CA ASN A 2 -23.08 -26.36 -4.81
C ASN A 2 -23.05 -24.93 -4.27
N ILE A 3 -23.55 -24.72 -3.05
CA ILE A 3 -23.46 -23.44 -2.38
C ILE A 3 -21.98 -23.18 -2.08
N PRO A 4 -21.36 -22.13 -2.62
CA PRO A 4 -19.99 -21.79 -2.26
C PRO A 4 -19.92 -21.54 -0.75
N THR A 5 -19.02 -22.24 -0.08
CA THR A 5 -18.78 -22.07 1.36
C THR A 5 -18.39 -20.61 1.65
N LEU A 6 -18.98 -20.02 2.70
CA LEU A 6 -18.72 -18.64 3.17
C LEU A 6 -17.23 -18.29 3.27
N SER A 7 -16.37 -19.27 3.52
CA SER A 7 -14.92 -19.10 3.59
C SER A 7 -14.27 -18.63 2.28
N LYS A 8 -14.91 -18.84 1.12
CA LYS A 8 -14.41 -18.38 -0.19
C LYS A 8 -14.61 -16.89 -0.41
N PHE A 9 -15.67 -16.30 0.14
CA PHE A 9 -15.94 -14.87 0.01
C PHE A 9 -14.99 -14.00 0.84
N PHE A 10 -14.51 -14.54 1.96
CA PHE A 10 -13.76 -13.76 2.95
C PHE A 10 -12.47 -13.13 2.41
N ILE A 11 -11.70 -13.86 1.59
CA ILE A 11 -10.39 -13.38 1.11
C ILE A 11 -10.52 -12.25 0.09
N TYR A 12 -11.50 -12.33 -0.81
CA TYR A 12 -11.75 -11.25 -1.79
C TYR A 12 -12.18 -9.97 -1.08
N ILE A 13 -12.96 -10.12 -0.01
CA ILE A 13 -13.33 -9.02 0.87
C ILE A 13 -12.09 -8.40 1.51
N GLU A 14 -11.04 -9.16 1.84
CA GLU A 14 -9.82 -8.60 2.43
C GLU A 14 -9.04 -7.67 1.49
N ILE A 15 -8.82 -8.06 0.23
CA ILE A 15 -8.12 -7.19 -0.74
C ILE A 15 -8.96 -5.93 -0.98
N HIS A 16 -10.28 -6.08 -1.08
CA HIS A 16 -11.20 -4.94 -1.22
C HIS A 16 -11.20 -4.03 0.02
N CYS A 17 -11.14 -4.59 1.23
CA CYS A 17 -10.95 -3.83 2.46
C CYS A 17 -9.63 -3.08 2.45
N CYS A 18 -8.55 -3.68 1.95
CA CYS A 18 -7.27 -2.99 1.80
C CYS A 18 -7.39 -1.81 0.84
N PHE A 19 -8.09 -1.97 -0.29
CA PHE A 19 -8.38 -0.87 -1.23
C PHE A 19 -9.15 0.29 -0.56
N PHE A 20 -10.21 0.00 0.19
CA PHE A 20 -10.95 1.04 0.91
C PHE A 20 -10.10 1.71 1.99
N ASN A 21 -9.37 0.92 2.79
CA ASN A 21 -8.49 1.43 3.82
C ASN A 21 -7.40 2.34 3.23
N ALA A 22 -6.80 1.94 2.11
CA ALA A 22 -5.80 2.76 1.42
C ALA A 22 -6.37 4.09 0.93
N ASN A 23 -7.59 4.09 0.38
CA ASN A 23 -8.25 5.33 -0.06
C ASN A 23 -8.66 6.24 1.10
N LEU A 24 -9.17 5.66 2.20
CA LEU A 24 -9.48 6.40 3.41
C LEU A 24 -8.20 7.02 4.00
N PHE A 25 -7.15 6.21 4.08
CA PHE A 25 -5.86 6.63 4.60
C PHE A 25 -5.20 7.70 3.70
N TYR A 26 -5.32 7.58 2.39
CA TYR A 26 -4.89 8.62 1.44
C TYR A 26 -5.57 9.96 1.74
N LYS A 27 -6.90 9.98 1.89
CA LYS A 27 -7.65 11.20 2.21
C LYS A 27 -7.24 11.78 3.56
N PHE A 28 -7.04 10.92 4.56
CA PHE A 28 -6.56 11.32 5.87
C PHE A 28 -5.18 12.00 5.80
N ILE A 29 -4.20 11.38 5.14
CA ILE A 29 -2.86 11.94 4.96
C ILE A 29 -2.91 13.24 4.15
N GLN A 30 -3.73 13.28 3.09
CA GLN A 30 -3.83 14.46 2.24
C GLN A 30 -4.29 15.69 3.06
N ASN A 31 -5.31 15.49 3.90
CA ASN A 31 -5.93 16.54 4.70
C ASN A 31 -5.21 16.84 6.02
N SER A 32 -4.23 16.03 6.43
CA SER A 32 -3.48 16.29 7.67
C SER A 32 -2.59 17.52 7.54
N ILE A 33 -2.62 18.38 8.55
CA ILE A 33 -1.62 19.45 8.72
C ILE A 33 -0.29 18.78 9.05
N LEU A 34 0.80 19.27 8.47
CA LEU A 34 2.15 18.77 8.74
C LEU A 34 2.56 19.12 10.17
N ASN A 35 2.18 18.26 11.12
CA ASN A 35 2.65 18.31 12.49
C ASN A 35 3.59 17.11 12.72
N ASP A 36 4.52 17.25 13.66
CA ASP A 36 5.59 16.26 13.92
C ASP A 36 5.08 14.86 14.33
N LEU A 37 3.81 14.74 14.73
CA LEU A 37 3.17 13.47 15.12
C LEU A 37 2.57 12.67 13.96
N VAL A 38 2.31 13.30 12.81
CA VAL A 38 1.68 12.65 11.65
C VAL A 38 2.51 11.49 11.11
N PRO A 39 3.85 11.57 11.00
CA PRO A 39 4.66 10.48 10.45
C PRO A 39 4.53 9.17 11.24
N LEU A 40 4.57 9.21 12.57
CA LEU A 40 4.58 7.99 13.40
C LEU A 40 3.28 7.20 13.27
N HIS A 41 2.13 7.87 13.43
CA HIS A 41 0.84 7.22 13.27
C HIS A 41 0.63 6.69 11.85
N CYS A 42 1.16 7.41 10.84
CA CYS A 42 1.08 6.95 9.45
C CYS A 42 1.92 5.69 9.21
N ILE A 43 3.08 5.58 9.85
CA ILE A 43 3.96 4.40 9.76
C ILE A 43 3.25 3.16 10.31
N GLU A 44 2.66 3.24 11.50
CA GLU A 44 1.91 2.12 12.10
C GLU A 44 0.74 1.66 11.21
N LYS A 45 -0.03 2.62 10.69
CA LYS A 45 -1.16 2.33 9.79
C LYS A 45 -0.71 1.72 8.48
N LEU A 46 0.44 2.15 7.94
CA LEU A 46 1.02 1.51 6.76
C LEU A 46 1.47 0.09 7.08
N GLY A 47 2.16 -0.14 8.20
CA GLY A 47 2.56 -1.48 8.64
C GLY A 47 1.37 -2.44 8.70
N TYR A 48 0.26 -2.00 9.31
CA TYR A 48 -0.98 -2.78 9.35
C TYR A 48 -1.57 -3.05 7.96
N LEU A 49 -1.62 -2.04 7.09
CA LEU A 49 -2.10 -2.19 5.72
C LEU A 49 -1.23 -3.19 4.94
N LEU A 50 0.08 -3.09 5.08
CA LEU A 50 1.07 -3.97 4.46
C LEU A 50 0.91 -5.41 4.88
N HIS A 51 0.78 -5.65 6.18
CA HIS A 51 0.58 -6.98 6.72
C HIS A 51 -0.69 -7.63 6.16
N ARG A 52 -1.80 -6.89 6.15
CA ARG A 52 -3.08 -7.37 5.61
C ARG A 52 -3.03 -7.61 4.11
N LEU A 53 -2.48 -6.66 3.35
CA LEU A 53 -2.39 -6.77 1.91
C LEU A 53 -1.48 -7.94 1.51
N SER A 54 -0.32 -8.09 2.14
CA SER A 54 0.58 -9.22 1.91
C SER A 54 -0.09 -10.55 2.22
N SER A 55 -0.84 -10.63 3.32
CA SER A 55 -1.57 -11.85 3.69
C SER A 55 -2.65 -12.19 2.68
N ALA A 56 -3.47 -11.22 2.28
CA ALA A 56 -4.57 -11.44 1.33
C ALA A 56 -4.05 -11.81 -0.07
N LEU A 57 -2.98 -11.16 -0.54
CA LEU A 57 -2.38 -11.44 -1.85
C LEU A 57 -1.62 -12.77 -1.91
N SER A 58 -1.24 -13.34 -0.76
CA SER A 58 -0.52 -14.61 -0.67
C SER A 58 -1.39 -15.78 -0.21
N ASP A 59 -2.69 -15.56 0.00
CA ASP A 59 -3.62 -16.64 0.33
C ASP A 59 -3.65 -17.68 -0.79
N GLU A 60 -3.50 -18.95 -0.40
CA GLU A 60 -3.38 -20.07 -1.32
C GLU A 60 -4.63 -20.29 -2.16
N ARG A 61 -5.81 -20.05 -1.58
CA ARG A 61 -7.09 -20.20 -2.28
C ARG A 61 -7.26 -19.08 -3.29
N TYR A 62 -6.91 -17.84 -2.92
CA TYR A 62 -6.92 -16.69 -3.84
C TYR A 62 -5.95 -16.91 -5.02
N THR A 63 -4.70 -17.26 -4.73
CA THR A 63 -3.66 -17.50 -5.74
C THR A 63 -4.02 -18.67 -6.66
N GLN A 64 -4.47 -19.80 -6.11
CA GLN A 64 -4.90 -20.95 -6.90
C GLN A 64 -6.07 -20.58 -7.80
N LYS A 65 -7.06 -19.85 -7.27
CA LYS A 65 -8.23 -19.44 -8.04
C LYS A 65 -7.88 -18.48 -9.17
N LEU A 66 -7.02 -17.50 -8.93
CA LEU A 66 -6.52 -16.63 -10.00
C LEU A 66 -5.81 -17.42 -11.10
N ARG A 67 -5.01 -18.42 -10.74
CA ARG A 67 -4.26 -19.24 -11.69
C ARG A 67 -5.16 -20.18 -12.52
N VAL A 68 -6.15 -20.80 -11.88
CA VAL A 68 -7.03 -21.79 -12.52
C VAL A 68 -8.16 -21.11 -13.27
N ASP A 69 -8.86 -20.18 -12.63
CA ASP A 69 -10.10 -19.62 -13.17
C ASP A 69 -9.86 -18.36 -14.00
N GLN A 70 -8.74 -17.65 -13.76
CA GLN A 70 -8.44 -16.33 -14.34
C GLN A 70 -9.62 -15.33 -14.20
N LYS A 71 -10.37 -15.44 -13.09
CA LYS A 71 -11.58 -14.67 -12.82
C LYS A 71 -11.58 -14.07 -11.42
N LEU A 72 -12.25 -12.92 -11.30
CA LEU A 72 -12.42 -12.17 -10.06
C LEU A 72 -13.83 -12.35 -9.52
N PHE A 73 -13.95 -13.01 -8.37
CA PHE A 73 -15.24 -13.44 -7.82
C PHE A 73 -16.26 -12.31 -7.60
N LEU A 74 -15.81 -11.08 -7.30
CA LEU A 74 -16.69 -9.96 -6.97
C LEU A 74 -17.12 -9.13 -8.19
N TYR A 75 -16.41 -9.25 -9.32
CA TYR A 75 -16.51 -8.31 -10.44
C TYR A 75 -16.89 -8.98 -11.76
N GLU A 76 -17.25 -10.27 -11.75
CA GLU A 76 -17.66 -11.01 -12.95
C GLU A 76 -18.89 -10.38 -13.62
N ASP A 77 -19.93 -10.07 -12.85
CA ASP A 77 -21.16 -9.46 -13.38
C ASP A 77 -20.93 -8.01 -13.83
N ILE A 78 -20.09 -7.30 -13.08
CA ILE A 78 -19.73 -5.90 -13.36
C ILE A 78 -18.98 -5.80 -14.70
N LYS A 79 -18.09 -6.75 -14.99
CA LYS A 79 -17.32 -6.78 -16.25
C LYS A 79 -18.24 -6.95 -17.46
N ALA A 80 -19.24 -7.83 -17.38
CA ALA A 80 -20.18 -8.06 -18.47
C ALA A 80 -20.96 -6.78 -18.83
N ILE A 81 -21.34 -5.98 -17.83
CA ILE A 81 -22.05 -4.72 -18.02
C ILE A 81 -21.10 -3.62 -18.52
N HIS A 82 -19.92 -3.49 -17.90
CA HIS A 82 -18.97 -2.43 -18.24
C HIS A 82 -18.34 -2.56 -19.62
N HIS A 83 -18.14 -3.77 -20.13
CA HIS A 83 -17.60 -3.98 -21.48
C HIS A 83 -18.45 -3.31 -22.58
N PHE A 84 -19.74 -3.09 -22.32
CA PHE A 84 -20.61 -2.38 -23.26
C PHE A 84 -20.45 -0.86 -23.18
N ILE A 85 -20.07 -0.32 -22.02
CA ILE A 85 -20.03 1.13 -21.74
C ILE A 85 -18.63 1.69 -21.98
N PHE A 86 -17.60 0.97 -21.54
CA PHE A 86 -16.21 1.40 -21.61
C PHE A 86 -15.44 0.51 -22.58
N ASN A 87 -15.05 1.08 -23.73
CA ASN A 87 -14.13 0.39 -24.63
C ASN A 87 -12.72 0.37 -24.02
N GLN A 88 -11.91 -0.60 -24.44
CA GLN A 88 -10.55 -0.77 -23.92
C GLN A 88 -9.67 0.47 -24.18
N ASP A 89 -9.85 1.13 -25.32
CA ASP A 89 -9.09 2.33 -25.69
C ASP A 89 -9.33 3.49 -24.72
N LEU A 90 -10.58 3.70 -24.29
CA LEU A 90 -10.93 4.71 -23.29
C LEU A 90 -10.31 4.38 -21.93
N ILE A 91 -10.36 3.11 -21.51
CA ILE A 91 -9.71 2.68 -20.26
C ILE A 91 -8.21 2.98 -20.34
N ASN A 92 -7.55 2.55 -21.41
CA ASN A 92 -6.11 2.79 -21.62
C ASN A 92 -5.77 4.29 -21.64
N ASP A 93 -6.56 5.11 -22.33
CA ASP A 93 -6.38 6.57 -22.39
C ASP A 93 -6.54 7.23 -21.00
N VAL A 94 -7.58 6.84 -20.24
CA VAL A 94 -7.80 7.35 -18.88
C VAL A 94 -6.65 6.96 -17.96
N PHE A 95 -6.25 5.68 -17.96
CA PHE A 95 -5.20 5.19 -17.07
C PHE A 95 -3.82 5.74 -17.42
N SER A 96 -3.48 5.90 -18.71
CA SER A 96 -2.23 6.53 -19.13
C SER A 96 -2.16 8.02 -18.73
N LYS A 97 -3.28 8.75 -18.78
CA LYS A 97 -3.39 10.11 -18.26
C LYS A 97 -3.23 10.17 -16.75
N CYS A 98 -3.86 9.24 -16.02
CA CYS A 98 -3.70 9.11 -14.57
C CYS A 98 -2.26 8.81 -14.16
N GLU A 99 -1.60 7.86 -14.83
CA GLU A 99 -0.18 7.54 -14.66
C GLU A 99 0.71 8.76 -14.92
N SER A 100 0.52 9.41 -16.07
CA SER A 100 1.26 10.63 -16.42
C SER A 100 1.08 11.74 -15.38
N HIS A 101 -0.13 11.88 -14.85
CA HIS A 101 -0.43 12.84 -13.79
C HIS A 101 0.27 12.48 -12.48
N LEU A 102 0.24 11.21 -12.06
CA LEU A 102 0.92 10.75 -10.85
C LEU A 102 2.44 10.98 -10.94
N ILE A 103 3.06 10.61 -12.06
CA ILE A 103 4.49 10.83 -12.30
C ILE A 103 4.83 12.32 -12.17
N LYS A 104 4.06 13.20 -12.84
CA LYS A 104 4.29 14.66 -12.77
C LYS A 104 4.07 15.21 -11.36
N LYS A 105 3.01 14.79 -10.67
CA LYS A 105 2.64 15.29 -9.33
C LYS A 105 3.64 14.89 -8.25
N PHE A 106 4.26 13.72 -8.38
CA PHE A 106 5.16 13.16 -7.38
C PHE A 106 6.64 13.13 -7.82
N LYS A 107 7.04 13.94 -8.80
CA LYS A 107 8.45 14.27 -9.01
C LYS A 107 8.96 15.11 -7.84
N PHE A 108 9.65 14.47 -6.89
CA PHE A 108 10.35 15.17 -5.81
C PHE A 108 11.79 14.71 -5.71
N LYS A 109 12.68 15.65 -5.35
CA LYS A 109 14.08 15.33 -5.05
C LYS A 109 14.12 14.40 -3.83
N PRO A 110 14.87 13.28 -3.87
CA PRO A 110 15.14 12.48 -2.68
C PRO A 110 15.63 13.38 -1.55
N CYS A 111 15.12 13.17 -0.34
CA CYS A 111 15.63 13.89 0.82
C CYS A 111 16.92 13.21 1.27
N GLU A 112 18.05 13.93 1.20
CA GLU A 112 19.36 13.43 1.61
C GLU A 112 19.48 13.26 3.15
N SER A 113 18.51 13.79 3.91
CA SER A 113 18.47 13.61 5.37
C SER A 113 18.16 12.15 5.71
N THR A 114 18.74 11.64 6.78
CA THR A 114 18.43 10.35 7.39
C THR A 114 16.93 10.25 7.74
N THR A 115 16.12 9.80 6.78
CA THR A 115 14.75 9.34 7.03
C THR A 115 14.80 8.23 8.08
N SER A 116 13.75 8.11 8.90
CA SER A 116 13.67 6.97 9.81
C SER A 116 13.82 5.68 9.01
N SER A 117 14.70 4.80 9.49
CA SER A 117 14.96 3.50 8.85
C SER A 117 13.65 2.75 8.62
N GLU A 118 12.75 2.78 9.61
CA GLU A 118 11.43 2.14 9.59
C GLU A 118 10.56 2.58 8.41
N PHE A 119 10.46 3.89 8.15
CA PHE A 119 9.66 4.39 7.03
C PHE A 119 10.19 3.85 5.71
N GLN A 120 11.51 3.86 5.54
CA GLN A 120 12.15 3.40 4.31
C GLN A 120 11.88 1.91 4.08
N ILE A 121 11.93 1.09 5.14
CA ILE A 121 11.61 -0.34 5.05
C ILE A 121 10.15 -0.58 4.64
N TYR A 122 9.18 0.06 5.30
CA TYR A 122 7.78 -0.13 4.94
C TYR A 122 7.47 0.39 3.53
N LYS A 123 8.10 1.49 3.14
CA LYS A 123 8.03 2.00 1.77
C LYS A 123 8.55 0.94 0.80
N ASP A 124 9.74 0.39 1.02
CA ASP A 124 10.35 -0.58 0.12
C ASP A 124 9.53 -1.88 0.02
N ILE A 125 8.98 -2.36 1.15
CA ILE A 125 8.05 -3.48 1.16
C ILE A 125 6.82 -3.16 0.31
N MET A 126 6.20 -1.99 0.51
CA MET A 126 5.00 -1.61 -0.25
C MET A 126 5.28 -1.49 -1.74
N GLU A 127 6.39 -0.85 -2.13
CA GLU A 127 6.79 -0.71 -3.53
C GLU A 127 6.99 -2.08 -4.18
N ASN A 128 7.64 -3.03 -3.50
CA ASN A 128 7.80 -4.40 -4.00
C ASN A 128 6.49 -5.19 -4.10
N ILE A 129 5.56 -5.01 -3.14
CA ILE A 129 4.21 -5.56 -3.24
C ILE A 129 3.51 -5.00 -4.48
N LEU A 130 3.60 -3.70 -4.74
CA LEU A 130 2.95 -3.08 -5.89
C LEU A 130 3.52 -3.57 -7.21
N VAL A 131 4.84 -3.73 -7.31
CA VAL A 131 5.49 -4.33 -8.49
C VAL A 131 4.98 -5.76 -8.71
N SER A 132 4.97 -6.58 -7.66
CA SER A 132 4.49 -7.97 -7.74
C SER A 132 3.01 -8.04 -8.11
N PHE A 133 2.19 -7.20 -7.48
CA PHE A 133 0.76 -7.11 -7.71
C PHE A 133 0.42 -6.63 -9.13
N ASN A 134 1.13 -5.62 -9.64
CA ASN A 134 1.00 -5.16 -11.02
C ASN A 134 1.34 -6.27 -12.01
N LYS A 135 2.40 -7.04 -11.74
CA LYS A 135 2.89 -8.09 -12.64
C LYS A 135 2.04 -9.36 -12.64
N ALA A 136 1.61 -9.84 -11.48
CA ALA A 136 1.05 -11.19 -11.31
C ALA A 136 -0.31 -11.23 -10.60
N ASN A 137 -0.83 -10.11 -10.10
CA ASN A 137 -2.08 -10.02 -9.31
C ASN A 137 -2.04 -10.72 -7.94
N TYR A 138 -0.93 -11.35 -7.58
CA TYR A 138 -0.73 -12.04 -6.31
C TYR A 138 0.70 -11.87 -5.82
N LEU A 139 0.94 -12.28 -4.57
CA LEU A 139 2.27 -12.34 -3.97
C LEU A 139 2.67 -13.79 -3.75
N ASP A 140 3.90 -14.17 -4.12
CA ASP A 140 4.37 -15.52 -3.82
C ASP A 140 4.54 -15.69 -2.30
N LYS A 141 4.32 -16.92 -1.83
CA LYS A 141 4.28 -17.24 -0.40
C LYS A 141 5.60 -16.93 0.32
N ASN A 142 6.74 -17.10 -0.36
CA ASN A 142 8.05 -16.85 0.24
C ASN A 142 8.27 -15.35 0.43
N THR A 143 8.00 -14.55 -0.59
CA THR A 143 8.06 -13.10 -0.52
C THR A 143 7.11 -12.54 0.54
N ALA A 144 5.87 -13.06 0.59
CA ALA A 144 4.92 -12.68 1.63
C ALA A 144 5.41 -13.02 3.05
N CYS A 145 6.08 -14.16 3.22
CA CYS A 145 6.68 -14.57 4.49
C CYS A 145 7.80 -13.59 4.89
N ILE A 146 8.68 -13.22 3.95
CA ILE A 146 9.75 -12.24 4.19
C ILE A 146 9.14 -10.91 4.67
N TYR A 147 8.09 -10.41 4.02
CA TYR A 147 7.46 -9.16 4.42
C TYR A 147 6.78 -9.23 5.79
N LYS A 148 6.19 -10.38 6.12
CA LYS A 148 5.62 -10.61 7.46
C LYS A 148 6.69 -10.63 8.54
N ASN A 149 7.83 -11.28 8.29
CA ASN A 149 8.94 -11.34 9.23
C ASN A 149 9.55 -9.97 9.46
N LEU A 150 9.80 -9.21 8.39
CA LEU A 150 10.26 -7.82 8.50
C LEU A 150 9.29 -7.00 9.35
N HIS A 151 7.99 -7.05 9.06
CA HIS A 151 6.99 -6.35 9.87
C HIS A 151 7.05 -6.75 11.36
N HIS A 152 7.18 -8.05 11.66
CA HIS A 152 7.24 -8.54 13.03
C HIS A 152 8.47 -8.01 13.78
N GLU A 153 9.65 -8.13 13.17
CA GLU A 153 10.92 -7.63 13.72
C GLU A 153 10.82 -6.15 14.10
N TYR A 154 10.29 -5.30 13.21
CA TYR A 154 10.13 -3.87 13.51
C TYR A 154 9.07 -3.60 14.58
N SER A 155 7.91 -4.26 14.51
CA SER A 155 6.88 -4.07 15.53
C SER A 155 7.35 -4.46 16.93
N SER A 156 8.21 -5.48 17.04
CA SER A 156 8.78 -5.92 18.31
C SER A 156 9.83 -4.93 18.85
N ASN A 157 10.63 -4.30 17.98
CA ASN A 157 11.60 -3.29 18.37
C ASN A 157 10.94 -2.02 18.92
N ILE A 158 9.79 -1.65 18.36
CA ILE A 158 8.99 -0.51 18.86
C ILE A 158 8.43 -0.81 20.25
N ALA A 159 7.89 -2.02 20.46
CA ALA A 159 7.31 -2.42 21.75
C ALA A 159 8.36 -2.60 22.86
N ASN A 160 9.57 -3.06 22.52
CA ASN A 160 10.65 -3.34 23.46
C ASN A 160 11.51 -2.13 23.83
N ASN A 161 11.11 -0.92 23.45
CA ASN A 161 11.72 0.30 23.93
C ASN A 161 10.82 0.88 25.05
N PRO A 162 10.88 0.35 26.29
CA PRO A 162 10.15 0.88 27.42
C PRO A 162 10.78 2.22 27.80
N ASN A 163 10.50 3.26 27.04
CA ASN A 163 10.74 4.62 27.49
C ASN A 163 9.74 4.89 28.61
N ASN A 164 10.15 4.50 29.82
CA ASN A 164 9.74 5.04 31.12
C ASN A 164 8.28 5.51 31.20
N GLN A 165 7.34 4.57 31.18
CA GLN A 165 6.07 4.80 31.87
C GLN A 165 6.34 4.68 33.38
N ASP A 166 6.00 5.76 34.10
CA ASP A 166 5.80 5.86 35.55
C ASP A 166 6.94 6.32 36.48
N HIS A 167 8.01 6.93 35.95
CA HIS A 167 8.83 7.81 36.81
C HIS A 167 8.37 9.27 36.68
N ILE A 168 7.51 9.67 37.63
CA ILE A 168 7.28 11.04 38.08
C ILE A 168 8.64 11.57 38.62
N ALA A 169 9.56 11.93 37.73
CA ALA A 169 10.87 12.45 38.08
C ALA A 169 11.01 13.89 37.58
N ILE A 170 10.94 14.76 38.59
CA ILE A 170 11.31 16.17 38.66
C ILE A 170 12.45 16.54 37.69
N GLY A 171 12.18 17.52 36.82
CA GLY A 171 13.15 18.51 36.32
C GLY A 171 14.47 17.99 35.76
N SER A 172 14.45 17.44 34.55
CA SER A 172 15.64 17.38 33.70
C SER A 172 15.29 17.94 32.32
N ASP A 173 15.79 19.15 32.03
CA ASP A 173 15.63 19.86 30.75
C ASP A 173 16.52 19.24 29.65
N SER A 174 16.54 17.91 29.52
CA SER A 174 17.17 17.29 28.35
C SER A 174 16.25 17.49 27.15
N ARG A 175 16.45 18.60 26.43
CA ARG A 175 15.88 18.82 25.09
C ARG A 175 16.30 17.65 24.20
N SER A 176 15.42 16.67 24.03
CA SER A 176 15.63 15.62 23.04
C SER A 176 15.55 16.27 21.66
N ASN A 177 16.71 16.39 21.03
CA ASN A 177 16.91 17.16 19.80
C ASN A 177 16.49 16.36 18.56
N SER A 178 15.40 15.58 18.62
CA SER A 178 14.87 14.86 17.45
C SER A 178 13.94 15.77 16.65
N GLN A 179 14.45 16.92 16.21
CA GLN A 179 13.73 17.78 15.28
C GLN A 179 13.78 17.11 13.90
N ILE A 180 12.82 16.22 13.63
CA ILE A 180 12.57 15.77 12.26
C ILE A 180 12.32 17.03 11.45
N SER A 181 13.15 17.25 10.43
CA SER A 181 12.99 18.46 9.63
C SER A 181 11.62 18.45 8.96
N SER A 182 10.98 19.62 8.84
CA SER A 182 9.72 19.77 8.10
C SER A 182 9.82 19.21 6.68
N GLN A 183 11.02 19.25 6.09
CA GLN A 183 11.33 18.66 4.79
C GLN A 183 11.24 17.12 4.81
N THR A 184 11.77 16.45 5.84
CA THR A 184 11.67 14.99 6.03
C THR A 184 10.21 14.58 6.21
N CYS A 185 9.43 15.29 7.03
CA CYS A 185 7.99 15.06 7.19
C CYS A 185 7.24 15.19 5.86
N LEU A 186 7.54 16.23 5.08
CA LEU A 186 6.94 16.46 3.77
C LEU A 186 7.29 15.35 2.77
N TYR A 187 8.54 14.89 2.75
CA TYR A 187 9.00 13.78 1.93
C TYR A 187 8.25 12.48 2.26
N ILE A 188 8.17 12.13 3.54
CA ILE A 188 7.44 10.95 4.03
C ILE A 188 5.97 11.02 3.58
N LYS A 189 5.30 12.16 3.86
CA LYS A 189 3.91 12.38 3.46
C LYS A 189 3.70 12.19 1.96
N LYS A 190 4.52 12.83 1.11
CA LYS A 190 4.42 12.72 -0.35
C LYS A 190 4.66 11.29 -0.84
N SER A 191 5.65 10.60 -0.27
CA SER A 191 5.95 9.22 -0.59
C SER A 191 4.78 8.28 -0.28
N PHE A 192 4.16 8.42 0.89
CA PHE A 192 2.94 7.66 1.22
C PHE A 192 1.81 7.92 0.23
N LEU A 193 1.51 9.20 -0.06
CA LEU A 193 0.45 9.57 -0.99
C LEU A 193 0.69 8.99 -2.39
N ARG A 194 1.94 8.97 -2.85
CA ARG A 194 2.36 8.37 -4.12
C ARG A 194 2.04 6.87 -4.14
N ILE A 195 2.51 6.14 -3.14
CA ILE A 195 2.39 4.69 -3.05
C ILE A 195 0.92 4.25 -2.93
N LEU A 196 0.14 4.92 -2.06
CA LEU A 196 -1.28 4.64 -1.92
C LEU A 196 -2.06 4.90 -3.23
N LYS A 197 -1.68 5.94 -3.99
CA LYS A 197 -2.31 6.20 -5.29
C LYS A 197 -1.98 5.16 -6.33
N TRP A 198 -0.73 4.69 -6.37
CA TRP A 198 -0.36 3.59 -7.24
C TRP A 198 -1.13 2.31 -6.91
N PHE A 199 -1.26 1.99 -5.63
CA PHE A 199 -2.09 0.87 -5.20
C PHE A 199 -3.54 0.99 -5.69
N SER A 200 -4.18 2.15 -5.47
CA SER A 200 -5.54 2.39 -5.94
C SER A 200 -5.65 2.24 -7.46
N LEU A 201 -4.70 2.80 -8.22
CA LEU A 201 -4.72 2.74 -9.69
C LEU A 201 -4.57 1.31 -10.21
N ILE A 202 -3.63 0.53 -9.67
CA ILE A 202 -3.44 -0.89 -10.03
C ILE A 202 -4.69 -1.69 -9.68
N TYR A 203 -5.27 -1.47 -8.50
CA TYR A 203 -6.48 -2.14 -8.06
C TYR A 203 -7.67 -1.81 -8.96
N GLU A 204 -7.91 -0.53 -9.25
CA GLU A 204 -9.02 -0.08 -10.10
C GLU A 204 -8.92 -0.70 -11.49
N LEU A 205 -7.74 -0.62 -12.12
CA LEU A 205 -7.50 -1.18 -13.45
C LEU A 205 -7.80 -2.68 -13.52
N LYS A 206 -7.27 -3.44 -12.55
CA LYS A 206 -7.37 -4.90 -12.57
C LYS A 206 -8.70 -5.43 -12.06
N PHE A 207 -9.29 -4.79 -11.05
CA PHE A 207 -10.46 -5.30 -10.33
C PHE A 207 -11.75 -4.59 -10.70
N ILE A 208 -11.77 -3.26 -10.74
CA ILE A 208 -12.99 -2.49 -11.04
C ILE A 208 -13.30 -2.55 -12.54
N PHE A 209 -12.28 -2.36 -13.38
CA PHE A 209 -12.40 -2.49 -14.83
C PHE A 209 -12.20 -3.93 -15.32
N GLY A 210 -11.79 -4.84 -14.43
CA GLY A 210 -11.79 -6.28 -14.67
C GLY A 210 -10.73 -6.76 -15.67
N ASP A 211 -9.70 -5.97 -15.95
CA ASP A 211 -8.58 -6.36 -16.81
C ASP A 211 -7.42 -6.91 -15.98
N LEU A 212 -7.47 -8.20 -15.66
CA LEU A 212 -6.42 -8.87 -14.88
C LEU A 212 -5.04 -8.88 -15.56
N ASN A 213 -5.00 -8.77 -16.89
CA ASN A 213 -3.77 -8.88 -17.66
C ASN A 213 -3.13 -7.52 -17.94
N SER A 214 -3.89 -6.44 -17.80
CA SER A 214 -3.38 -5.08 -17.84
C SER A 214 -2.23 -4.88 -16.85
N LYS A 215 -1.27 -4.04 -17.26
CA LYS A 215 -0.13 -3.64 -16.45
C LYS A 215 0.12 -2.17 -16.67
N ILE A 216 0.53 -1.50 -15.61
CA ILE A 216 1.10 -0.16 -15.70
C ILE A 216 2.56 -0.34 -16.09
N GLU A 217 2.97 0.20 -17.24
CA GLU A 217 4.32 0.01 -17.79
C GLU A 217 5.37 0.79 -17.01
N ASN A 218 5.09 2.05 -16.65
CA ASN A 218 6.05 2.91 -15.94
C ASN A 218 5.78 2.95 -14.44
N LEU A 219 5.57 1.76 -13.85
CA LEU A 219 5.55 1.61 -12.39
C LEU A 219 6.97 1.68 -11.83
N GLU A 220 7.63 2.82 -12.04
CA GLU A 220 8.97 3.09 -11.55
C GLU A 220 8.87 3.80 -10.21
N PHE A 221 9.28 3.10 -9.16
CA PHE A 221 9.45 3.69 -7.84
C PHE A 221 10.82 4.34 -7.66
N HIS A 222 11.69 4.23 -8.67
CA HIS A 222 13.09 4.64 -8.63
C HIS A 222 13.28 6.09 -8.18
N GLY A 223 13.66 6.20 -6.90
CA GLY A 223 14.72 7.06 -6.42
C GLY A 223 15.81 6.17 -5.79
N SER A 224 16.14 5.05 -6.45
CA SER A 224 17.20 4.14 -6.02
C SER A 224 18.55 4.79 -6.32
N LEU A 225 19.09 5.42 -5.25
CA LEU A 225 20.48 5.86 -5.02
C LEU A 225 21.15 6.66 -6.15
#